data_AF-A0A0T1SPN0-F1
#
_entry.id   AF-A0A0T1SPN0-F1
#
_cell.length_a   1.000
_cell.length_b   1.000
_cell.length_c   1.000
_cell.angle_alpha   90.00
_cell.angle_beta   90.00
_cell.angle_gamma   90.00
#
_symmetry.space_group_name_H-M   'P 1'
#
loop_
_entity.id
_entity.type
_entity.pdbx_description
1 polymer ?
#
loop_
_entity_poly.entity_id
_entity_poly.type
_entity_poly.pdbx_seq_one_letter_code
_entity_poly.pdbx_strand_id
1 'polypeptide(L)'
;MRFVAQIELEQVLGAAGHGKVAYVFVTHGDHEEEFFDPDIIDPDGGENAVIVQPGGDHPGQVRPLATGPGLYTRDGSAVEFTADLRPVDEPGPLTDGDLGALPSADRDHGAQPIDGHKIGGTPSFFQGDEWPDGGPWRLLLQLDSNWVPCSLTLGAAPRLFAFVSEDGSRGKLLIQDS
;
A
#
# COMPACT_ATOMS: atom_id res chain seq x y z
N MET A 1 3.02 -14.17 7.01
CA MET A 1 3.11 -13.14 5.95
C MET A 1 2.19 -13.50 4.79
N ARG A 2 1.39 -12.55 4.32
CA ARG A 2 0.34 -12.70 3.30
C ARG A 2 0.57 -11.75 2.13
N PHE A 3 0.22 -12.19 0.93
CA PHE A 3 0.24 -11.39 -0.30
C PHE A 3 -1.00 -10.51 -0.38
N VAL A 4 -0.80 -9.20 -0.48
CA VAL A 4 -1.86 -8.18 -0.53
C VAL A 4 -2.17 -7.79 -1.97
N ALA A 5 -1.15 -7.43 -2.74
CA ALA A 5 -1.32 -6.93 -4.10
C ALA A 5 -0.04 -7.07 -4.93
N GLN A 6 -0.21 -7.13 -6.26
CA GLN A 6 0.85 -6.88 -7.23
C GLN A 6 0.48 -5.65 -8.06
N ILE A 7 1.43 -4.76 -8.30
CA ILE A 7 1.18 -3.46 -8.92
C ILE A 7 2.26 -3.19 -9.96
N GLU A 8 1.86 -2.89 -11.19
CA GLU A 8 2.77 -2.41 -12.23
C GLU A 8 3.22 -0.98 -11.91
N LEU A 9 4.53 -0.73 -11.95
CA LEU A 9 5.09 0.53 -11.49
C LEU A 9 5.01 1.67 -12.52
N GLU A 10 4.71 1.38 -13.78
CA GLU A 10 4.61 2.42 -14.82
C GLU A 10 3.54 3.47 -14.51
N GLN A 11 2.44 3.08 -13.85
CA GLN A 11 1.38 4.00 -13.46
C GLN A 11 1.83 5.08 -12.47
N VAL A 12 2.86 4.78 -11.67
CA VAL A 12 3.38 5.67 -10.61
C VAL A 12 4.70 6.33 -11.02
N LEU A 13 5.55 5.62 -11.75
CA LEU A 13 6.93 6.04 -12.09
C LEU A 13 7.13 6.37 -13.57
N GLY A 14 6.10 6.19 -14.41
CA GLY A 14 6.21 6.33 -15.86
C GLY A 14 7.31 5.42 -16.42
N ALA A 15 8.17 5.97 -17.29
CA ALA A 15 9.25 5.24 -17.92
C ALA A 15 10.21 4.54 -16.93
N ALA A 16 10.41 5.09 -15.71
CA ALA A 16 11.28 4.47 -14.71
C ALA A 16 10.67 3.18 -14.10
N GLY A 17 9.34 3.03 -14.19
CA GLY A 17 8.59 1.86 -13.74
C GLY A 17 8.24 0.86 -14.85
N HIS A 18 8.51 1.18 -16.11
CA HIS A 18 8.12 0.34 -17.25
C HIS A 18 8.65 -1.09 -17.10
N GLY A 19 7.73 -2.06 -17.17
CA GLY A 19 8.01 -3.49 -17.03
C GLY A 19 8.40 -3.95 -15.63
N LYS A 20 8.33 -3.08 -14.60
CA LYS A 20 8.58 -3.44 -13.20
C LYS A 20 7.27 -3.66 -12.47
N VAL A 21 7.27 -4.63 -11.56
CA VAL A 21 6.12 -4.96 -10.71
C VAL A 21 6.56 -4.94 -9.26
N ALA A 22 5.78 -4.32 -8.39
CA ALA A 22 5.92 -4.42 -6.95
C ALA A 22 4.93 -5.43 -6.39
N TYR A 23 5.39 -6.23 -5.43
CA TYR A 23 4.59 -7.19 -4.67
C TYR A 23 4.53 -6.74 -3.21
N VAL A 24 3.33 -6.60 -2.68
CA VAL A 24 3.07 -6.12 -1.33
C VAL A 24 2.73 -7.30 -0.42
N PHE A 25 3.46 -7.40 0.69
CA PHE A 25 3.30 -8.42 1.70
C PHE A 25 3.21 -7.82 3.09
N VAL A 26 2.42 -8.44 3.94
CA VAL A 26 2.19 -8.01 5.32
C VAL A 26 2.12 -9.24 6.23
N THR A 27 2.67 -9.16 7.43
CA THR A 27 2.41 -10.17 8.46
C THR A 27 0.97 -10.04 8.89
N HIS A 28 0.24 -11.15 8.78
CA HIS A 28 -1.19 -11.23 9.04
C HIS A 28 -1.49 -12.64 9.53
N GLY A 29 -2.38 -12.74 10.51
CA GLY A 29 -2.75 -13.99 11.15
C GLY A 29 -3.52 -14.90 10.21
N ASP A 30 -3.76 -16.12 10.66
CA ASP A 30 -4.66 -17.03 9.95
C ASP A 30 -6.12 -16.80 10.35
N HIS A 31 -7.06 -17.27 9.54
CA HIS A 31 -8.50 -17.05 9.77
C HIS A 31 -8.97 -17.57 11.15
N GLU A 32 -8.36 -18.65 11.64
CA GLU A 32 -8.73 -19.30 12.90
C GLU A 32 -8.02 -18.69 14.12
N GLU A 33 -7.13 -17.72 13.91
CA GLU A 33 -6.33 -17.12 14.97
C GLU A 33 -7.09 -15.99 15.66
N GLU A 34 -7.47 -16.22 16.92
CA GLU A 34 -8.28 -15.27 17.70
C GLU A 34 -7.48 -14.07 18.24
N PHE A 35 -6.17 -14.22 18.40
CA PHE A 35 -5.28 -13.16 18.86
C PHE A 35 -3.98 -13.16 18.05
N PHE A 36 -3.75 -12.09 17.31
CA PHE A 36 -2.58 -11.89 16.48
C PHE A 36 -2.19 -10.41 16.53
N ASP A 37 -1.01 -10.11 17.09
CA ASP A 37 -0.55 -8.75 17.35
C ASP A 37 0.91 -8.59 16.88
N PRO A 38 1.12 -8.52 15.55
CA PRO A 38 2.45 -8.34 15.00
C PRO A 38 2.85 -6.86 15.03
N ASP A 39 4.16 -6.59 15.15
CA ASP A 39 4.71 -5.23 15.10
C ASP A 39 4.79 -4.71 13.65
N ILE A 40 3.64 -4.62 12.97
CA ILE A 40 3.52 -4.25 11.54
C ILE A 40 3.56 -2.74 11.29
N ILE A 41 3.65 -1.91 12.32
CA ILE A 41 3.65 -0.44 12.16
C ILE A 41 5.03 0.03 11.66
N ASP A 42 6.12 -0.61 12.07
CA ASP A 42 7.49 -0.23 11.69
C ASP A 42 7.87 -0.78 10.30
N PRO A 43 8.16 0.10 9.31
CA PRO A 43 8.60 -0.32 7.98
C PRO A 43 9.90 -1.13 7.96
N ASP A 44 10.77 -0.96 8.96
CA ASP A 44 12.07 -1.64 9.07
C ASP A 44 12.04 -2.82 10.07
N GLY A 45 10.88 -3.10 10.68
CA GLY A 45 10.68 -4.18 11.66
C GLY A 45 10.68 -5.59 11.08
N GLY A 46 10.59 -5.74 9.75
CA GLY A 46 10.64 -7.03 9.04
C GLY A 46 9.31 -7.78 8.94
N GLU A 47 8.24 -7.23 9.52
CA GLU A 47 6.90 -7.80 9.45
C GLU A 47 6.20 -7.54 8.10
N ASN A 48 6.68 -6.57 7.33
CA ASN A 48 6.10 -6.21 6.03
C ASN A 48 7.16 -6.15 4.95
N ALA A 49 6.75 -6.28 3.70
CA ALA A 49 7.66 -6.13 2.57
C ALA A 49 6.96 -5.56 1.33
N VAL A 50 7.67 -4.68 0.63
CA VAL A 50 7.36 -4.32 -0.76
C VAL A 50 8.55 -4.75 -1.60
N ILE A 51 8.37 -5.83 -2.35
CA ILE A 51 9.42 -6.42 -3.18
C ILE A 51 9.24 -5.93 -4.60
N VAL A 52 10.25 -5.24 -5.14
CA VAL A 52 10.22 -4.78 -6.54
C VAL A 52 10.95 -5.79 -7.41
N GLN A 53 10.22 -6.41 -8.34
CA GLN A 53 10.83 -7.20 -9.38
C GLN A 53 11.46 -6.25 -10.40
N PRO A 54 12.78 -6.38 -10.66
CA PRO A 54 13.42 -5.63 -11.73
C PRO A 54 12.81 -6.06 -13.06
N GLY A 55 12.52 -5.09 -13.93
CA GLY A 55 11.85 -5.38 -15.20
C GLY A 55 12.65 -6.28 -16.12
N GLY A 56 11.96 -6.87 -17.11
CA GLY A 56 12.53 -7.87 -18.01
C GLY A 56 12.25 -9.31 -17.56
N ASP A 57 12.95 -10.26 -18.18
CA ASP A 57 12.77 -11.69 -17.90
C ASP A 57 13.46 -12.09 -16.58
N HIS A 58 12.73 -12.78 -15.70
CA HIS A 58 13.33 -13.39 -14.52
C HIS A 58 14.14 -14.64 -14.94
N PRO A 59 15.47 -14.68 -14.74
CA PRO A 59 16.30 -15.79 -15.20
C PRO A 59 16.20 -17.04 -14.30
N GLY A 60 15.51 -16.94 -13.16
CA GLY A 60 15.31 -18.05 -12.23
C GLY A 60 14.20 -19.00 -12.67
N GLN A 61 14.17 -20.17 -12.03
CA GLN A 61 13.12 -21.15 -12.29
C GLN A 61 11.79 -20.67 -11.70
N VAL A 62 10.79 -20.54 -12.56
CA VAL A 62 9.41 -20.24 -12.16
C VAL A 62 8.56 -21.51 -12.20
N ARG A 63 7.57 -21.58 -11.33
CA ARG A 63 6.56 -22.64 -11.33
C ARG A 63 5.18 -22.01 -11.15
N PRO A 64 4.19 -22.33 -12.01
CA PRO A 64 2.83 -21.89 -11.79
C PRO A 64 2.27 -22.62 -10.57
N LEU A 65 1.94 -21.87 -9.53
CA LEU A 65 1.25 -22.39 -8.35
C LEU A 65 -0.21 -21.95 -8.42
N ALA A 66 -1.14 -22.88 -8.18
CA ALA A 66 -2.56 -22.58 -8.13
C ALA A 66 -2.98 -21.91 -6.80
N THR A 67 -2.12 -21.98 -5.79
CA THR A 67 -2.34 -21.40 -4.46
C THR A 67 -1.06 -20.71 -3.99
N GLY A 68 -1.25 -19.71 -3.14
CA GLY A 68 -0.17 -18.94 -2.52
C GLY A 68 -0.62 -18.34 -1.20
N PRO A 69 0.21 -17.52 -0.55
CA PRO A 69 -0.10 -16.91 0.73
C PRO A 69 -1.08 -15.73 0.59
N GLY A 70 -2.12 -15.85 -0.25
CA GLY A 70 -3.10 -14.79 -0.47
C GLY A 70 -3.97 -14.51 0.76
N LEU A 71 -4.69 -13.39 0.70
CA LEU A 71 -5.74 -13.05 1.64
C LEU A 71 -6.98 -13.94 1.45
N TYR A 72 -7.91 -13.85 2.38
CA TYR A 72 -9.12 -14.66 2.44
C TYR A 72 -10.33 -13.80 2.80
N THR A 73 -11.54 -14.31 2.58
CA THR A 73 -12.78 -13.73 3.08
C THR A 73 -12.98 -14.00 4.57
N ARG A 74 -13.95 -13.33 5.20
CA ARG A 74 -14.28 -13.52 6.61
C ARG A 74 -14.64 -14.96 7.00
N ASP A 75 -14.96 -15.83 6.05
CA ASP A 75 -15.22 -17.26 6.28
C ASP A 75 -13.99 -18.16 6.05
N GLY A 76 -12.84 -17.57 5.74
CA GLY A 76 -11.57 -18.26 5.50
C GLY A 76 -11.34 -18.69 4.05
N SER A 77 -12.26 -18.42 3.13
CA SER A 77 -12.09 -18.81 1.71
C SER A 77 -11.03 -17.93 1.03
N ALA A 78 -10.12 -18.54 0.26
CA ALA A 78 -9.13 -17.80 -0.52
C ALA A 78 -9.80 -16.92 -1.59
N VAL A 79 -9.30 -15.70 -1.78
CA VAL A 79 -9.85 -14.73 -2.74
C VAL A 79 -8.77 -14.03 -3.56
N GLU A 80 -9.15 -13.61 -4.76
CA GLU A 80 -8.36 -12.80 -5.66
C GLU A 80 -9.27 -11.78 -6.33
N PHE A 81 -8.79 -10.54 -6.45
CA PHE A 81 -9.54 -9.44 -7.06
C PHE A 81 -8.68 -8.71 -8.09
N THR A 82 -9.34 -8.14 -9.10
CA THR A 82 -8.74 -7.16 -10.01
C THR A 82 -9.28 -5.78 -9.67
N ALA A 83 -8.41 -4.78 -9.58
CA ALA A 83 -8.82 -3.40 -9.33
C ALA A 83 -9.37 -2.73 -10.61
N ASP A 84 -10.50 -2.03 -10.48
CA ASP A 84 -11.01 -1.11 -11.51
C ASP A 84 -10.50 0.31 -11.20
N LEU A 85 -9.44 0.74 -11.87
CA LEU A 85 -8.78 2.02 -11.62
C LEU A 85 -9.41 3.13 -12.45
N ARG A 86 -9.66 4.28 -11.80
CA ARG A 86 -10.14 5.50 -12.45
C ARG A 86 -9.16 6.63 -12.20
N PRO A 87 -8.72 7.35 -13.24
CA PRO A 87 -7.87 8.53 -13.06
C PRO A 87 -8.58 9.59 -12.21
N VAL A 88 -7.86 10.15 -11.26
CA VAL A 88 -8.29 11.28 -10.43
C VAL A 88 -7.24 12.37 -10.55
N ASP A 89 -7.69 13.62 -10.72
CA ASP A 89 -6.81 14.78 -10.65
C ASP A 89 -6.67 15.18 -9.18
N GLU A 90 -5.61 14.71 -8.55
CA GLU A 90 -5.28 15.06 -7.17
C GLU A 90 -4.48 16.37 -7.12
N PRO A 91 -4.63 17.17 -6.05
CA PRO A 91 -3.69 18.25 -5.79
C PRO A 91 -2.26 17.67 -5.72
N GLY A 92 -1.25 18.50 -6.05
CA GLY A 92 0.15 18.11 -5.89
C GLY A 92 0.50 17.74 -4.45
N PRO A 93 1.75 17.32 -4.16
CA PRO A 93 2.15 16.91 -2.81
C PRO A 93 1.75 17.95 -1.76
N LEU A 94 0.89 17.56 -0.83
CA LEU A 94 0.47 18.35 0.32
C LEU A 94 1.02 17.69 1.59
N THR A 95 1.57 18.50 2.47
CA THR A 95 1.91 18.09 3.84
C THR A 95 0.68 18.20 4.75
N ASP A 96 0.69 17.52 5.90
CA ASP A 96 -0.29 17.74 6.97
C ASP A 96 -0.33 19.23 7.39
N GLY A 97 0.83 19.89 7.38
CA GLY A 97 0.94 21.34 7.60
C GLY A 97 0.21 22.18 6.53
N ASP A 98 0.32 21.81 5.26
CA ASP A 98 -0.36 22.51 4.15
C ASP A 98 -1.88 22.35 4.26
N LEU A 99 -2.36 21.14 4.55
CA LEU A 99 -3.79 20.88 4.80
C LEU A 99 -4.28 21.64 6.04
N GLY A 100 -3.49 21.64 7.11
CA GLY A 100 -3.74 22.41 8.32
C GLY A 100 -3.76 23.93 8.10
N ALA A 101 -3.08 24.45 7.08
CA ALA A 101 -3.08 25.88 6.75
C ALA A 101 -4.33 26.32 5.95
N LEU A 102 -5.04 25.38 5.30
CA LEU A 102 -6.25 25.69 4.55
C LEU A 102 -7.39 26.15 5.48
N PRO A 103 -8.25 27.09 5.03
CA PRO A 103 -9.51 27.41 5.70
C PRO A 103 -10.35 26.14 5.90
N SER A 104 -11.11 26.04 7.00
CA SER A 104 -11.85 24.81 7.34
C SER A 104 -12.80 24.31 6.25
N ALA A 105 -13.42 25.21 5.48
CA ALA A 105 -14.29 24.85 4.34
C ALA A 105 -13.53 24.24 3.15
N ASP A 106 -12.24 24.60 3.01
CA ASP A 106 -11.37 24.14 1.92
C ASP A 106 -10.58 22.90 2.32
N ARG A 107 -10.44 22.61 3.63
CA ARG A 107 -9.80 21.38 4.14
C ARG A 107 -10.54 20.14 3.67
N ASP A 108 -11.86 20.09 3.87
CA ASP A 108 -12.67 18.94 3.45
C ASP A 108 -12.62 18.75 1.92
N HIS A 109 -12.62 19.85 1.17
CA HIS A 109 -12.52 19.81 -0.30
C HIS A 109 -11.13 19.41 -0.80
N GLY A 110 -10.05 19.80 -0.11
CA GLY A 110 -8.68 19.42 -0.43
C GLY A 110 -8.32 17.99 0.00
N ALA A 111 -8.95 17.49 1.07
CA ALA A 111 -8.74 16.14 1.60
C ALA A 111 -9.55 15.08 0.84
N GLN A 112 -10.74 15.43 0.32
CA GLN A 112 -11.60 14.47 -0.39
C GLN A 112 -10.93 13.74 -1.57
N PRO A 113 -10.16 14.40 -2.45
CA PRO A 113 -9.50 13.72 -3.56
C PRO A 113 -8.36 12.79 -3.12
N ILE A 114 -7.72 13.06 -1.98
CA ILE A 114 -6.56 12.30 -1.51
C ILE A 114 -6.94 11.15 -0.57
N ASP A 115 -8.16 11.13 -0.05
CA ASP A 115 -8.67 10.10 0.85
C ASP A 115 -9.15 8.84 0.11
N GLY A 116 -9.11 7.69 0.78
CA GLY A 116 -9.56 6.41 0.25
C GLY A 116 -8.49 5.55 -0.43
N HIS A 117 -8.95 4.47 -1.08
CA HIS A 117 -8.07 3.51 -1.76
C HIS A 117 -7.53 4.04 -3.08
N LYS A 118 -6.22 3.98 -3.29
CA LYS A 118 -5.61 4.48 -4.53
C LYS A 118 -4.23 3.93 -4.83
N ILE A 119 -3.81 4.18 -6.07
CA ILE A 119 -2.46 3.94 -6.60
C ILE A 119 -1.85 5.29 -6.94
N GLY A 120 -0.66 5.58 -6.41
CA GLY A 120 -0.02 6.88 -6.62
C GLY A 120 -0.68 8.03 -5.87
N GLY A 121 -0.36 9.27 -6.28
CA GLY A 121 -0.93 10.49 -5.71
C GLY A 121 -0.25 10.94 -4.40
N THR A 122 -0.98 11.72 -3.61
CA THR A 122 -0.52 12.26 -2.33
C THR A 122 -1.02 11.41 -1.15
N PRO A 123 -0.16 10.88 -0.27
CA PRO A 123 -0.62 10.11 0.87
C PRO A 123 -1.50 10.96 1.80
N SER A 124 -2.64 10.40 2.19
CA SER A 124 -3.54 10.97 3.19
C SER A 124 -3.16 10.45 4.57
N PHE A 125 -2.04 10.98 5.10
CA PHE A 125 -1.61 10.69 6.47
C PHE A 125 -2.57 11.31 7.49
N PHE A 126 -2.76 10.64 8.62
CA PHE A 126 -3.63 11.13 9.70
C PHE A 126 -2.98 11.09 11.09
N GLN A 127 -1.76 10.53 11.21
CA GLN A 127 -0.93 10.60 12.42
C GLN A 127 0.30 11.50 12.24
N GLY A 128 0.18 12.48 11.33
CA GLY A 128 1.28 13.33 10.88
C GLY A 128 2.02 12.75 9.68
N ASP A 129 2.84 13.60 9.06
CA ASP A 129 3.64 13.24 7.89
C ASP A 129 4.72 12.23 8.27
N GLU A 130 4.46 10.96 7.98
CA GLU A 130 5.38 9.87 8.27
C GLU A 130 5.85 9.23 6.97
N TRP A 131 7.08 9.59 6.59
CA TRP A 131 7.74 9.03 5.42
C TRP A 131 8.77 8.00 5.86
N PRO A 132 8.94 6.90 5.11
CA PRO A 132 10.01 5.97 5.41
C PRO A 132 11.40 6.63 5.28
N ASP A 133 12.36 6.17 6.08
CA ASP A 133 13.73 6.64 5.97
C ASP A 133 14.40 6.28 4.63
N GLY A 134 15.34 7.12 4.20
CA GLY A 134 16.17 6.85 3.01
C GLY A 134 15.50 7.15 1.67
N GLY A 135 14.62 8.16 1.64
CA GLY A 135 13.95 8.67 0.45
C GLY A 135 14.87 9.28 -0.61
N PRO A 136 14.30 9.93 -1.65
CA PRO A 136 12.88 10.22 -1.84
C PRO A 136 12.02 8.98 -2.13
N TRP A 137 10.75 9.05 -1.74
CA TRP A 137 9.75 8.00 -1.92
C TRP A 137 8.55 8.52 -2.70
N ARG A 138 7.87 7.63 -3.43
CA ARG A 138 6.55 7.88 -4.02
C ARG A 138 5.54 6.93 -3.42
N LEU A 139 4.32 7.43 -3.19
CA LEU A 139 3.20 6.58 -2.83
C LEU A 139 2.94 5.61 -3.99
N LEU A 140 2.90 4.32 -3.69
CA LEU A 140 2.53 3.26 -4.63
C LEU A 140 1.08 2.83 -4.41
N LEU A 141 0.70 2.60 -3.15
CA LEU A 141 -0.62 2.11 -2.76
C LEU A 141 -1.04 2.75 -1.45
N GLN A 142 -2.28 3.22 -1.37
CA GLN A 142 -2.97 3.55 -0.12
C GLN A 142 -4.21 2.66 -0.01
N LEU A 143 -4.38 1.96 1.12
CA LEU A 143 -5.57 1.16 1.41
C LEU A 143 -6.07 1.40 2.82
N ASP A 144 -7.36 1.68 2.95
CA ASP A 144 -8.08 1.58 4.21
C ASP A 144 -8.47 0.13 4.49
N SER A 145 -7.70 -0.58 5.30
CA SER A 145 -7.78 -2.06 5.36
C SER A 145 -9.12 -2.59 5.87
N ASN A 146 -9.92 -1.76 6.55
CA ASN A 146 -11.26 -2.12 7.02
C ASN A 146 -12.33 -2.12 5.91
N TRP A 147 -12.03 -1.58 4.73
CA TRP A 147 -13.01 -1.40 3.65
C TRP A 147 -12.68 -2.18 2.37
N VAL A 148 -11.73 -3.10 2.43
CA VAL A 148 -11.44 -4.05 1.35
C VAL A 148 -12.34 -5.30 1.44
N PRO A 149 -12.66 -5.96 0.30
CA PRO A 149 -13.51 -7.17 0.27
C PRO A 149 -12.79 -8.46 0.73
N CYS A 150 -11.72 -8.33 1.51
CA CYS A 150 -10.93 -9.43 2.09
C CYS A 150 -10.56 -9.11 3.53
N SER A 151 -10.20 -10.13 4.31
CA SER A 151 -9.69 -10.00 5.66
C SER A 151 -8.26 -9.47 5.61
N LEU A 152 -8.11 -8.20 5.99
CA LEU A 152 -6.83 -7.52 6.17
C LEU A 152 -6.88 -6.74 7.49
N THR A 153 -6.66 -7.46 8.58
CA THR A 153 -6.71 -6.93 9.95
C THR A 153 -5.35 -6.38 10.33
N LEU A 154 -5.21 -5.05 10.28
CA LEU A 154 -3.95 -4.35 10.55
C LEU A 154 -4.02 -3.44 11.79
N GLY A 155 -5.07 -3.56 12.59
CA GLY A 155 -5.38 -2.64 13.68
C GLY A 155 -6.87 -2.28 13.75
N ALA A 156 -7.21 -1.23 14.51
CA ALA A 156 -8.59 -0.82 14.75
C ALA A 156 -9.19 -0.02 13.59
N ALA A 157 -8.45 0.94 13.05
CA ALA A 157 -8.80 1.78 11.91
C ALA A 157 -7.57 2.04 11.01
N PRO A 158 -7.00 0.99 10.39
CA PRO A 158 -5.68 1.11 9.80
C PRO A 158 -5.75 1.67 8.37
N ARG A 159 -4.71 2.43 8.03
CA ARG A 159 -4.36 2.75 6.64
C ARG A 159 -2.98 2.25 6.33
N LEU A 160 -2.90 1.44 5.29
CA LEU A 160 -1.68 0.90 4.73
C LEU A 160 -1.17 1.82 3.63
N PHE A 161 0.12 2.14 3.67
CA PHE A 161 0.83 2.86 2.63
C PHE A 161 2.00 2.01 2.13
N ALA A 162 1.95 1.61 0.86
CA ALA A 162 3.13 1.08 0.18
C ALA A 162 3.84 2.23 -0.53
N PHE A 163 5.16 2.29 -0.39
CA PHE A 163 6.03 3.27 -1.04
C PHE A 163 7.03 2.57 -1.96
N VAL A 164 7.45 3.28 -2.99
CA VAL A 164 8.51 2.85 -3.91
C VAL A 164 9.51 3.99 -4.13
N SER A 165 10.79 3.67 -4.24
CA SER A 165 11.83 4.65 -4.58
C SER A 165 11.66 5.15 -6.02
N GLU A 166 12.15 6.35 -6.32
CA GLU A 166 11.96 6.97 -7.65
C GLU A 166 12.55 6.16 -8.81
N ASP A 167 13.60 5.39 -8.54
CA ASP A 167 14.23 4.47 -9.49
C ASP A 167 13.53 3.10 -9.57
N GLY A 168 12.50 2.85 -8.76
CA GLY A 168 11.78 1.58 -8.71
C GLY A 168 12.69 0.42 -8.32
N SER A 169 13.62 0.60 -7.39
CA SER A 169 14.53 -0.46 -6.92
C SER A 169 14.24 -0.92 -5.49
N ARG A 170 13.59 -0.07 -4.69
CA ARG A 170 13.27 -0.33 -3.29
C ARG A 170 11.80 -0.06 -3.04
N GLY A 171 11.22 -0.81 -2.11
CA GLY A 171 9.89 -0.53 -1.59
C GLY A 171 9.87 -0.63 -0.06
N LYS A 172 8.94 0.09 0.55
CA LYS A 172 8.67 0.07 1.99
C LYS A 172 7.18 0.10 2.25
N LEU A 173 6.75 -0.44 3.39
CA LEU A 173 5.35 -0.43 3.81
C LEU A 173 5.24 0.23 5.18
N LEU A 174 4.29 1.14 5.32
CA LEU A 174 3.96 1.84 6.56
C LEU A 174 2.49 1.64 6.87
N ILE A 175 2.14 1.57 8.15
CA ILE A 175 0.76 1.49 8.61
C ILE A 175 0.55 2.57 9.67
N GLN A 176 -0.49 3.39 9.48
CA GLN A 176 -1.01 4.26 10.54
C GLN A 176 -2.30 3.65 11.07
N ASP A 177 -2.49 3.63 12.39
CA ASP A 177 -3.67 3.06 13.05
C ASP A 177 -4.08 3.90 14.28
N SER A 178 -5.36 4.30 14.36
CA SER A 178 -5.91 5.18 15.40
C SER A 178 -6.79 4.47 16.43
#